data_AF-A0AAN7P5N7-F1
#
_entry.id   AF-A0AAN7P5N7-F1
#
_cell.length_a   1.000
_cell.length_b   1.000
_cell.length_c   1.000
_cell.angle_alpha   90.00
_cell.angle_beta   90.00
_cell.angle_gamma   90.00
#
_symmetry.space_group_name_H-M   'P 1'
#
loop_
_entity.id
_entity.type
_entity.pdbx_description
1 polymer ?
#
loop_
_entity_poly.entity_id
_entity_poly.type
_entity_poly.pdbx_seq_one_letter_code
_entity_poly.pdbx_strand_id
1 'polypeptide(L)'
;MLACGLESGSHSAYSVAVQCLQKERVIIKRCFGQLKRRFPILQYVCRVKLEFVPKIIVARIALHNILKTIGDPDFKLTEDVIKKERNHDDNYDDILIRNKRQEVGRNLSVIINNFNI
;
A
#
# COMPACT_ATOMS: atom_id res chain seq x y z
N MET A 1 -8.04 38.15 -35.28
CA MET A 1 -7.84 38.37 -33.83
C MET A 1 -8.68 37.36 -33.01
N LEU A 2 -8.52 36.05 -33.26
CA LEU A 2 -9.41 35.01 -32.68
C LEU A 2 -8.69 33.71 -32.24
N ALA A 3 -7.36 33.66 -32.28
CA ALA A 3 -6.60 32.44 -31.95
C ALA A 3 -6.11 32.38 -30.48
N CYS A 4 -6.11 33.48 -29.73
CA CYS A 4 -5.47 33.55 -28.41
C CYS A 4 -6.36 33.04 -27.24
N GLY A 5 -7.63 32.69 -27.50
CA GLY A 5 -8.59 32.27 -26.47
C GLY A 5 -8.74 30.76 -26.27
N LEU A 6 -8.27 29.92 -27.20
CA LEU A 6 -8.45 28.46 -27.14
C LEU A 6 -7.28 27.72 -26.46
N GLU A 7 -6.08 28.30 -26.48
CA GLU A 7 -4.88 27.68 -25.89
C GLU A 7 -4.82 27.84 -24.36
N SER A 8 -5.34 28.95 -23.83
CA SER A 8 -5.40 29.24 -22.39
C SER A 8 -6.41 28.37 -21.64
N GLY A 9 -7.56 28.04 -22.27
CA GLY A 9 -8.54 27.10 -21.71
C GLY A 9 -8.02 25.67 -21.66
N SER A 10 -7.26 25.26 -22.69
CA SER A 10 -6.68 23.92 -22.78
C SER A 10 -5.61 23.71 -21.71
N HIS A 11 -4.67 24.65 -21.54
CA HIS A 11 -3.61 24.55 -20.52
C HIS A 11 -4.15 24.55 -19.08
N SER A 12 -5.23 25.30 -18.83
CA SER A 12 -5.96 25.28 -17.55
C SER A 12 -6.66 23.93 -17.31
N ALA A 13 -7.35 23.38 -18.31
CA ALA A 13 -8.00 22.08 -18.22
C ALA A 13 -6.99 20.93 -18.01
N TYR A 14 -5.85 20.94 -18.69
CA TYR A 14 -4.76 19.97 -18.46
C TYR A 14 -4.20 20.08 -17.04
N SER A 15 -3.97 21.30 -16.54
CA SER A 15 -3.51 21.52 -15.16
C SER A 15 -4.50 20.96 -14.13
N VAL A 16 -5.80 21.22 -14.32
CA VAL A 16 -6.85 20.67 -13.45
C VAL A 16 -6.92 19.15 -13.54
N ALA A 17 -6.86 18.57 -14.74
CA ALA A 17 -6.86 17.12 -14.93
C ALA A 17 -5.67 16.44 -14.24
N VAL A 18 -4.47 17.02 -14.37
CA VAL A 18 -3.27 16.52 -13.69
C VAL A 18 -3.43 16.57 -12.16
N GLN A 19 -3.99 17.65 -11.62
CA GLN A 19 -4.27 17.76 -10.19
C GLN A 19 -5.29 16.72 -9.70
N CYS A 20 -6.33 16.42 -10.49
CA CYS A 20 -7.29 15.36 -10.17
C CYS A 20 -6.62 13.99 -10.12
N LEU A 21 -5.83 13.63 -11.15
CA LEU A 21 -5.10 12.36 -11.20
C LEU A 21 -4.10 12.21 -10.05
N GLN A 22 -3.44 13.29 -9.65
CA GLN A 22 -2.55 13.29 -8.49
C GLN A 22 -3.31 12.99 -7.19
N LYS A 23 -4.47 13.62 -6.97
CA LYS A 23 -5.31 13.37 -5.79
C LYS A 23 -5.82 11.92 -5.77
N GLU A 24 -6.32 11.43 -6.89
CA GLU A 24 -6.80 10.05 -7.01
C GLU A 24 -5.68 9.05 -6.75
N ARG A 25 -4.49 9.27 -7.31
CA ARG A 25 -3.31 8.43 -7.06
C ARG A 25 -2.98 8.35 -5.57
N VAL A 26 -3.04 9.46 -4.85
CA VAL A 26 -2.77 9.48 -3.40
C VAL A 26 -3.80 8.63 -2.65
N ILE A 27 -5.08 8.74 -3.00
CA ILE A 27 -6.15 7.94 -2.39
C ILE A 27 -5.93 6.45 -2.68
N ILE A 28 -5.67 6.10 -3.94
CA ILE A 28 -5.45 4.73 -4.38
C ILE A 28 -4.24 4.12 -3.66
N LYS A 29 -3.10 4.82 -3.66
CA LYS A 29 -1.88 4.38 -2.95
C LYS A 29 -2.16 4.10 -1.48
N ARG A 30 -2.85 5.01 -0.81
CA ARG A 30 -3.21 4.89 0.61
C ARG A 30 -4.07 3.65 0.86
N CYS A 31 -5.09 3.42 0.04
CA CYS A 31 -5.93 2.21 0.14
C CYS A 31 -5.10 0.92 -0.03
N PHE A 32 -4.19 0.89 -1.01
CA PHE A 32 -3.33 -0.28 -1.20
C PHE A 32 -2.30 -0.46 -0.08
N GLY A 33 -1.78 0.62 0.52
CA GLY A 33 -0.91 0.56 1.69
C GLY A 33 -1.60 -0.12 2.88
N GLN A 34 -2.82 0.30 3.20
CA GLN A 34 -3.64 -0.33 4.25
C GLN A 34 -3.89 -1.81 3.97
N LEU A 35 -4.23 -2.12 2.71
CA LEU A 35 -4.55 -3.48 2.31
C LEU A 35 -3.32 -4.39 2.40
N LYS A 36 -2.13 -3.92 1.97
CA LYS A 36 -0.87 -4.67 2.05
C LYS A 36 -0.41 -4.88 3.49
N ARG A 37 -0.54 -3.86 4.36
CA ARG A 37 -0.20 -3.96 5.78
C ARG A 37 -1.05 -5.01 6.50
N ARG A 38 -2.35 -5.08 6.16
CA ARG A 38 -3.29 -6.02 6.78
C ARG A 38 -3.25 -7.41 6.17
N PHE A 39 -2.97 -7.52 4.87
CA PHE A 39 -2.91 -8.79 4.15
C PHE A 39 -1.51 -8.98 3.56
N PRO A 40 -0.56 -9.56 4.32
CA PRO A 40 0.83 -9.72 3.89
C PRO A 40 0.99 -10.53 2.61
N ILE A 41 0.00 -11.36 2.26
CA ILE A 41 -0.07 -12.08 0.98
C ILE A 41 -0.01 -11.16 -0.25
N LEU A 42 -0.41 -9.89 -0.11
CA LEU A 42 -0.34 -8.86 -1.16
C LEU A 42 0.98 -8.08 -1.16
N GLN A 43 1.78 -8.19 -0.10
CA GLN A 43 3.10 -7.55 0.00
C GLN A 43 4.19 -8.43 -0.63
N TYR A 44 4.10 -9.74 -0.46
CA TYR A 44 5.06 -10.69 -1.03
C TYR A 44 4.68 -11.07 -2.46
N VAL A 45 5.68 -11.44 -3.27
CA VAL A 45 5.46 -12.08 -4.57
C VAL A 45 4.62 -13.34 -4.32
N CYS A 46 3.36 -13.27 -4.74
CA CYS A 46 2.42 -14.38 -4.63
C CYS A 46 2.97 -15.58 -5.41
N ARG A 47 3.39 -16.64 -4.71
CA ARG A 47 3.70 -17.94 -5.32
C ARG A 47 2.42 -18.72 -5.68
N VAL A 48 1.45 -18.02 -6.26
CA VAL A 48 0.18 -18.58 -6.72
C VAL A 48 0.13 -18.47 -8.23
N LYS A 49 -0.58 -19.38 -8.90
CA LYS A 49 -0.77 -19.25 -10.35
C LYS A 49 -1.42 -17.91 -10.66
N LEU A 50 -1.02 -17.28 -11.76
CA LEU A 50 -1.45 -15.93 -12.13
C LEU A 50 -2.98 -15.79 -12.18
N GLU A 51 -3.68 -16.86 -12.58
CA GLU A 51 -5.15 -16.97 -12.60
C GLU A 51 -5.83 -16.77 -11.23
N PHE A 52 -5.12 -17.01 -10.12
CA PHE A 52 -5.64 -16.82 -8.77
C PHE A 52 -5.35 -15.44 -8.18
N VAL A 53 -4.42 -14.68 -8.77
CA VAL A 53 -4.04 -13.35 -8.25
C VAL A 53 -5.26 -12.41 -8.19
N PRO A 54 -6.10 -12.27 -9.23
CA PRO A 54 -7.30 -11.44 -9.16
C PRO A 54 -8.29 -11.92 -8.10
N LYS A 55 -8.45 -13.24 -7.95
CA LYS A 55 -9.35 -13.85 -6.96
C LYS A 55 -8.91 -13.51 -5.53
N ILE A 56 -7.61 -13.58 -5.26
CA ILE A 56 -7.03 -13.21 -3.96
C ILE A 56 -7.28 -11.72 -3.68
N ILE A 57 -7.00 -10.84 -4.64
CA ILE A 57 -7.20 -9.39 -4.47
C ILE A 57 -8.66 -9.09 -4.12
N VAL A 58 -9.60 -9.59 -4.93
CA VAL A 58 -11.04 -9.35 -4.72
C VAL A 58 -11.49 -9.90 -3.36
N ALA A 59 -11.08 -11.12 -3.00
CA ALA A 59 -11.42 -11.70 -1.71
C ALA A 59 -10.90 -10.87 -0.53
N ARG A 60 -9.67 -10.34 -0.62
CA ARG A 60 -9.10 -9.48 0.44
C ARG A 60 -9.80 -8.13 0.54
N ILE A 61 -10.21 -7.53 -0.59
CA ILE A 61 -10.97 -6.28 -0.59
C ILE A 61 -12.36 -6.50 0.00
N ALA A 62 -13.06 -7.56 -0.39
CA ALA A 62 -14.37 -7.89 0.17
C ALA A 62 -14.28 -8.10 1.69
N LEU A 63 -13.29 -8.88 2.14
CA LEU A 63 -13.04 -9.11 3.56
C LEU A 63 -12.70 -7.82 4.31
N HIS A 64 -11.86 -6.95 3.72
CA HIS A 64 -11.54 -5.64 4.27
C HIS A 64 -12.81 -4.81 4.53
N ASN A 65 -13.70 -4.74 3.55
CA ASN A 65 -14.93 -3.97 3.66
C ASN A 65 -15.86 -4.52 4.76
N ILE A 66 -15.99 -5.84 4.86
CA ILE A 66 -16.80 -6.48 5.90
C ILE A 66 -16.25 -6.15 7.30
N LEU A 67 -14.94 -6.32 7.49
CA LEU A 67 -14.30 -6.04 8.78
C LEU A 67 -14.40 -4.55 9.14
N LYS A 68 -14.33 -3.66 8.15
CA LYS A 68 -14.53 -2.22 8.35
C LYS A 68 -15.94 -1.91 8.85
N THR A 69 -16.96 -2.53 8.25
CA THR A 69 -18.36 -2.34 8.64
C THR A 69 -18.65 -2.84 10.05
N ILE A 70 -17.98 -3.92 10.48
CA ILE A 70 -18.14 -4.50 11.83
C ILE A 70 -17.36 -3.70 12.89
N GLY A 71 -16.56 -2.71 12.48
CA GLY A 71 -15.82 -1.85 13.40
C GLY A 71 -14.61 -2.55 14.03
N ASP A 72 -13.97 -3.45 13.28
CA ASP A 72 -12.83 -4.23 13.74
C ASP A 72 -11.70 -3.30 14.29
N PRO A 73 -11.18 -3.57 15.50
CA PRO A 73 -10.29 -2.66 16.21
C PRO A 73 -8.96 -2.41 15.48
N ASP A 74 -8.53 -3.29 14.59
CA ASP A 74 -7.32 -3.09 13.78
C ASP A 74 -7.47 -1.89 12.81
N PHE A 75 -8.70 -1.47 12.50
CA PHE A 75 -8.94 -0.26 11.70
C PHE A 75 -8.65 1.03 12.47
N LYS A 76 -8.95 1.10 13.77
CA LYS A 76 -8.69 2.30 14.59
C LYS A 76 -7.19 2.59 14.69
N LEU A 77 -6.38 1.56 14.94
CA LEU A 77 -4.92 1.67 14.95
C LEU A 77 -4.36 2.11 13.60
N THR A 78 -5.02 1.75 12.50
CA THR A 78 -4.59 2.11 11.16
C THR A 78 -4.90 3.58 10.85
N GLU A 79 -6.08 4.10 11.22
CA GLU A 79 -6.44 5.52 11.02
C GLU A 79 -5.56 6.50 11.80
N ASP A 80 -5.19 6.15 13.04
CA ASP A 80 -4.34 6.99 13.89
C ASP A 80 -2.88 7.03 13.43
N VAL A 81 -2.39 5.90 12.89
CA VAL A 81 -1.09 5.83 12.22
C VAL A 81 -1.11 6.65 10.92
N ILE A 82 -2.19 6.60 10.15
CA ILE A 82 -2.30 7.37 8.90
C ILE A 82 -2.36 8.88 9.12
N LYS A 83 -2.99 9.36 10.20
CA LYS A 83 -2.94 10.79 10.54
C LYS A 83 -1.50 11.26 10.80
N LYS A 84 -0.64 10.37 11.32
CA LYS A 84 0.80 10.62 11.54
C LYS A 84 1.65 10.45 10.27
N GLU A 85 1.28 9.54 9.36
CA GLU A 85 2.01 9.22 8.12
C GLU A 85 1.82 10.24 6.98
N ARG A 86 1.19 11.39 7.21
CA ARG A 86 1.14 12.50 6.22
C ARG A 86 2.52 12.99 5.74
N ASN A 87 3.61 12.47 6.30
CA ASN A 87 5.00 12.80 5.98
C ASN A 87 5.90 11.59 5.60
N HIS A 88 5.37 10.37 5.44
CA HIS A 88 6.23 9.18 5.30
C HIS A 88 6.32 8.64 3.86
N ASP A 89 7.55 8.46 3.37
CA ASP A 89 7.87 7.85 2.07
C ASP A 89 7.64 6.33 2.14
N ASP A 90 6.76 5.82 1.27
CA ASP A 90 6.36 4.40 1.15
C ASP A 90 7.57 3.42 1.08
N ASN A 91 8.75 3.91 0.68
CA ASN A 91 9.99 3.15 0.57
C ASN A 91 10.58 2.74 1.95
N TYR A 92 10.36 3.53 3.00
CA TYR A 92 11.02 3.32 4.29
C TYR A 92 10.45 2.11 5.05
N ASP A 93 9.13 1.91 4.97
CA ASP A 93 8.45 0.78 5.64
C ASP A 93 8.84 -0.57 5.02
N ASP A 94 8.95 -0.65 3.69
CA ASP A 94 9.39 -1.88 3.02
C ASP A 94 10.85 -2.22 3.37
N ILE A 95 11.73 -1.22 3.52
CA ILE A 95 13.12 -1.42 3.96
C ILE A 95 13.17 -1.88 5.43
N LEU A 96 12.40 -1.24 6.32
CA LEU A 96 12.35 -1.57 7.74
C LEU A 96 11.86 -3.01 7.99
N ILE A 97 10.78 -3.41 7.31
CA ILE A 97 10.22 -4.77 7.41
C ILE A 97 11.22 -5.81 6.88
N ARG A 98 11.91 -5.51 5.77
CA ARG A 98 12.95 -6.39 5.21
C ARG A 98 14.10 -6.59 6.20
N ASN A 99 14.58 -5.52 6.82
CA ASN A 99 15.69 -5.57 7.77
C ASN A 99 15.33 -6.38 9.02
N LYS A 100 14.12 -6.20 9.57
CA LYS A 100 13.61 -6.97 10.71
C LYS A 100 13.61 -8.48 10.41
N ARG A 101 13.21 -8.88 9.20
CA ARG A 101 13.19 -10.30 8.78
C ARG A 101 14.59 -10.89 8.62
N GLN A 102 15.54 -10.12 8.08
CA GLN A 102 16.93 -10.56 7.98
C GLN A 102 17.56 -10.78 9.35
N GLU A 103 17.23 -9.91 10.32
CA GLU A 103 17.72 -10.03 11.69
C GLU A 103 17.17 -11.29 12.38
N VAL A 104 15.86 -11.55 12.26
CA VAL A 104 15.25 -12.79 12.77
C VAL A 104 15.88 -14.02 12.11
N GLY A 105 16.12 -13.98 10.80
CA GLY A 105 16.79 -15.07 10.06
C GLY A 105 18.23 -15.31 10.52
N ARG A 106 19.00 -14.25 10.79
CA ARG A 106 20.36 -14.34 11.35
C ARG A 106 20.33 -14.94 12.75
N ASN A 107 19.43 -14.47 13.61
CA ASN A 107 19.29 -14.97 14.97
C ASN A 107 18.91 -16.45 14.99
N LEU A 108 17.99 -16.87 14.11
CA LEU A 108 17.65 -18.28 13.96
C LEU A 108 18.84 -19.12 13.50
N SER A 109 19.62 -18.62 12.52
CA SER A 109 20.80 -19.29 12.01
C SER A 109 21.87 -19.48 13.08
N VAL A 110 22.12 -18.46 13.91
CA VAL A 110 23.04 -18.55 15.06
C VAL A 110 22.55 -19.60 16.06
N ILE A 111 21.26 -19.61 16.37
CA ILE A 111 20.68 -20.61 17.28
C ILE A 111 20.85 -22.02 16.70
N ILE A 112 20.49 -22.24 15.43
CA ILE A 112 20.59 -23.55 14.78
C ILE A 112 22.05 -24.05 14.73
N ASN A 113 23.00 -23.18 14.40
CA ASN A 113 24.42 -23.54 14.39
C ASN A 113 24.96 -23.84 15.79
N ASN A 114 24.45 -23.18 16.82
CA ASN A 114 24.81 -23.47 18.21
C ASN A 114 24.18 -24.76 18.75
N PHE A 115 23.11 -25.26 18.12
CA PHE A 115 22.44 -26.52 18.48
C PHE A 115 22.92 -27.73 17.65
N ASN A 116 23.79 -27.53 16.67
CA ASN A 116 24.39 -28.63 15.91
C ASN A 116 25.62 -29.16 16.67
N ILE A 117 25.43 -30.27 17.40
CA ILE A 117 26.48 -31.18 17.86
C ILE A 117 27.08 -31.88 16.63
#